data_AF-A2FY49-F1
#
_entry.id   AF-A2FY49-F1
#
_cell.length_a   1.000
_cell.length_b   1.000
_cell.length_c   1.000
_cell.angle_alpha   90.00
_cell.angle_beta   90.00
_cell.angle_gamma   90.00
#
_symmetry.space_group_name_H-M   'P 1'
#
loop_
_entity.id
_entity.type
_entity.pdbx_description
1 polymer ?
#
loop_
_entity_poly.entity_id
_entity_poly.type
_entity_poly.pdbx_seq_one_letter_code
_entity_poly.pdbx_strand_id
1 'polypeptide(L)'
;MSTNLHKAIEQDFEGHMDFYEPDTTFPCIFCDFETNDPLQILYHLNDHHQFCINRLSGLAMLQNYLNYWQLHAPTFITMDFYGEKRKTIDPENEDEKSIRATLHKLRLDHIMLQHEQERTVVQKDIPCLFCSKTFTGTWHQYLQWLFEVHGFNPGRPANLVYIPHLVNYLQKLLSNNQCIHCYQKFQSQQQLRSHMKKKPHDKIPNEKKFDRYYMVNYLEEDRKWHDIEKESDEEIEETLEDGLKDFDEVEIDETQCLICDAVLSEPTECIQHMHTLHGFDFNEVKNAVGNDFYHLVRFVNYARQMKKDNKCFICGENVIGNYSDHVCQHKHKAPLDTSTILGDDKFLKPVIDADPLLTVLEDTEI
;
A
#
# COMPACT_ATOMS: atom_id res chain seq x y z
N MET A 1 -23.48 31.87 -21.42
CA MET A 1 -24.13 30.68 -20.83
C MET A 1 -23.16 29.51 -20.78
N SER A 2 -22.47 29.15 -21.86
CA SER A 2 -21.42 28.09 -21.87
C SER A 2 -20.28 28.25 -20.83
N THR A 3 -19.94 29.48 -20.42
CA THR A 3 -18.91 29.74 -19.39
C THR A 3 -19.18 29.19 -17.99
N ASN A 4 -20.44 28.94 -17.60
CA ASN A 4 -20.74 28.37 -16.28
C ASN A 4 -20.53 26.85 -16.28
N LEU A 5 -20.92 26.19 -17.38
CA LEU A 5 -20.76 24.75 -17.53
C LEU A 5 -19.29 24.34 -17.75
N HIS A 6 -18.50 25.14 -18.48
CA HIS A 6 -17.04 24.93 -18.55
C HIS A 6 -16.40 24.93 -17.18
N LYS A 7 -16.74 25.92 -16.33
CA LYS A 7 -16.22 26.00 -14.96
C LYS A 7 -16.63 24.79 -14.11
N ALA A 8 -17.85 24.28 -14.31
CA ALA A 8 -18.30 23.09 -13.61
C ALA A 8 -17.56 21.82 -14.08
N ILE A 9 -17.30 21.69 -15.38
CA ILE A 9 -16.47 20.63 -15.96
C ILE A 9 -15.04 20.72 -15.41
N GLU A 10 -14.44 21.92 -15.34
CA GLU A 10 -13.13 22.14 -14.73
C GLU A 10 -13.09 21.64 -13.29
N GLN A 11 -14.11 21.99 -12.51
CA GLN A 11 -14.18 21.62 -11.10
C GLN A 11 -14.36 20.10 -10.90
N ASP A 12 -15.15 19.44 -11.74
CA ASP A 12 -15.29 17.97 -11.68
C ASP A 12 -14.00 17.29 -12.15
N PHE A 13 -13.35 17.84 -13.17
CA PHE A 13 -12.07 17.32 -13.67
C PHE A 13 -10.89 17.60 -12.73
N GLU A 14 -10.96 18.62 -11.87
CA GLU A 14 -9.94 18.84 -10.83
C GLU A 14 -9.85 17.66 -9.85
N GLY A 15 -11.00 17.02 -9.56
CA GLY A 15 -11.09 15.79 -8.79
C GLY A 15 -10.83 14.51 -9.60
N HIS A 16 -10.57 14.62 -10.90
CA HIS A 16 -10.20 13.48 -11.72
C HIS A 16 -8.80 12.97 -11.33
N MET A 17 -8.70 11.67 -11.11
CA MET A 17 -7.58 11.06 -10.40
C MET A 17 -6.41 10.60 -11.29
N ASP A 18 -6.56 10.65 -12.61
CA ASP A 18 -5.53 10.10 -13.51
C ASP A 18 -4.48 11.15 -13.90
N PHE A 19 -3.27 10.66 -14.20
CA PHE A 19 -2.20 11.42 -14.82
C PHE A 19 -2.09 11.03 -16.29
N TYR A 20 -1.91 12.04 -17.15
CA TYR A 20 -1.74 11.84 -18.58
C TYR A 20 -0.36 12.33 -19.00
N GLU A 21 0.31 11.51 -19.81
CA GLU A 21 1.57 11.90 -20.42
C GLU A 21 1.34 13.04 -21.44
N PRO A 22 2.29 13.97 -21.64
CA PRO A 22 2.07 15.13 -22.51
C PRO A 22 1.73 14.80 -23.98
N ASP A 23 2.09 13.60 -24.45
CA ASP A 23 1.82 13.06 -25.78
C ASP A 23 0.53 12.24 -25.86
N THR A 24 -0.15 12.04 -24.73
CA THR A 24 -1.49 11.45 -24.68
C THR A 24 -2.42 12.24 -25.59
N THR A 25 -3.10 11.56 -26.50
CA THR A 25 -4.04 12.18 -27.45
C THR A 25 -5.46 11.73 -27.11
N PHE A 26 -6.38 12.69 -26.97
CA PHE A 26 -7.78 12.48 -26.64
C PHE A 26 -8.65 12.74 -27.88
N PRO A 27 -9.23 11.70 -28.49
CA PRO A 27 -10.10 11.87 -29.64
C PRO A 27 -11.54 12.20 -29.25
N CYS A 28 -12.25 12.87 -30.15
CA CYS A 28 -13.69 13.02 -30.08
C CYS A 28 -14.39 11.72 -30.53
N ILE A 29 -15.41 11.32 -29.78
CA ILE A 29 -16.22 10.14 -30.10
C ILE A 29 -17.22 10.38 -31.25
N PHE A 30 -17.35 11.63 -31.73
CA PHE A 30 -18.37 12.02 -32.70
C PHE A 30 -17.81 12.60 -34.01
N CYS A 31 -16.56 13.06 -34.03
CA CYS A 31 -15.94 13.67 -35.20
C CYS A 31 -14.41 13.52 -35.18
N ASP A 32 -13.75 14.07 -36.20
CA ASP A 32 -12.30 13.95 -36.40
C ASP A 32 -11.46 14.89 -35.50
N PHE A 33 -12.05 15.52 -34.48
CA PHE A 33 -11.32 16.38 -33.56
C PHE A 33 -10.50 15.55 -32.57
N GLU A 34 -9.25 15.96 -32.35
CA GLU A 34 -8.35 15.39 -31.35
C GLU A 34 -7.50 16.49 -30.69
N THR A 35 -7.06 16.25 -29.46
CA THR A 35 -6.22 17.19 -28.71
C THR A 35 -5.37 16.45 -27.69
N ASN A 36 -4.27 17.06 -27.24
CA ASN A 36 -3.45 16.56 -26.13
C ASN A 36 -3.86 17.14 -24.77
N ASP A 37 -4.93 17.94 -24.73
CA ASP A 37 -5.45 18.56 -23.51
C ASP A 37 -6.81 17.93 -23.11
N PRO A 38 -6.89 17.26 -21.95
CA PRO A 38 -8.13 16.61 -21.53
C PRO A 38 -9.28 17.60 -21.29
N LEU A 39 -9.02 18.84 -20.87
CA LEU A 39 -10.08 19.83 -20.69
C LEU A 39 -10.62 20.31 -22.04
N GLN A 40 -9.75 20.49 -23.03
CA GLN A 40 -10.17 20.89 -24.37
C GLN A 40 -11.09 19.86 -25.02
N ILE A 41 -10.82 18.56 -24.87
CA ILE A 41 -11.71 17.54 -25.43
C ILE A 41 -13.08 17.55 -24.72
N LEU A 42 -13.12 17.77 -23.41
CA LEU A 42 -14.36 17.87 -22.65
C LEU A 42 -15.19 19.09 -23.05
N TYR A 43 -14.54 20.25 -23.25
CA TYR A 43 -15.21 21.44 -23.79
C TYR A 43 -15.72 21.21 -25.20
N HIS A 44 -14.92 20.58 -26.05
CA HIS A 44 -15.33 20.26 -27.41
C HIS A 44 -16.58 19.37 -27.45
N LEU A 45 -16.60 18.29 -26.66
CA LEU A 45 -17.75 17.41 -26.51
C LEU A 45 -19.01 18.18 -26.05
N ASN A 46 -18.85 19.08 -25.08
CA ASN A 46 -19.95 19.88 -24.58
C ASN A 46 -20.44 20.91 -25.62
N ASP A 47 -19.55 21.70 -26.21
CA ASP A 47 -19.93 22.84 -27.04
C ASP A 47 -20.43 22.39 -28.42
N HIS A 48 -19.73 21.46 -29.07
CA HIS A 48 -20.03 21.01 -30.42
C HIS A 48 -21.04 19.86 -30.48
N HIS A 49 -21.03 18.97 -29.48
CA HIS A 49 -21.87 17.77 -29.48
C HIS A 49 -22.98 17.78 -28.43
N GLN A 50 -23.04 18.83 -27.58
CA GLN A 50 -23.98 18.90 -26.46
C GLN A 50 -23.90 17.64 -25.59
N PHE A 51 -22.67 17.13 -25.41
CA PHE A 51 -22.38 15.88 -24.73
C PHE A 51 -21.50 16.12 -23.50
N CYS A 52 -21.83 15.48 -22.39
CA CYS A 52 -21.03 15.46 -21.17
C CYS A 52 -20.87 14.02 -20.70
N ILE A 53 -19.72 13.71 -20.11
CA ILE A 53 -19.48 12.41 -19.49
C ILE A 53 -20.06 12.43 -18.08
N ASN A 54 -20.96 11.50 -17.79
CA ASN A 54 -21.48 11.30 -16.44
C ASN A 54 -20.38 10.84 -15.47
N ARG A 55 -20.36 11.39 -14.24
CA ARG A 55 -19.40 11.06 -13.17
C ARG A 55 -17.94 11.12 -13.68
N LEU A 56 -17.50 12.28 -14.15
CA LEU A 56 -16.18 12.45 -14.77
C LEU A 56 -15.02 12.29 -13.76
N SER A 57 -15.19 12.81 -12.55
CA SER A 57 -14.21 12.67 -11.46
C SER A 57 -13.85 11.21 -11.15
N GLY A 58 -14.85 10.32 -11.15
CA GLY A 58 -14.65 8.88 -10.92
C GLY A 58 -14.25 8.07 -12.17
N LEU A 59 -14.27 8.67 -13.36
CA LEU A 59 -13.92 7.98 -14.60
C LEU A 59 -12.45 7.56 -14.57
N ALA A 60 -12.18 6.31 -14.95
CA ALA A 60 -10.82 5.80 -15.13
C ALA A 60 -10.42 5.89 -16.61
N MET A 61 -9.17 6.30 -16.85
CA MET A 61 -8.48 6.32 -18.13
C MET A 61 -9.30 7.00 -19.25
N LEU A 62 -9.49 8.33 -19.14
CA LEU A 62 -10.31 9.11 -20.09
C LEU A 62 -9.93 8.84 -21.55
N GLN A 63 -8.63 8.73 -21.86
CA GLN A 63 -8.16 8.42 -23.20
C GLN A 63 -8.74 7.08 -23.71
N ASN A 64 -8.58 6.01 -22.94
CA ASN A 64 -9.05 4.68 -23.30
C ASN A 64 -10.58 4.64 -23.39
N TYR A 65 -11.27 5.35 -22.51
CA TYR A 65 -12.72 5.50 -22.54
C TYR A 65 -13.20 6.16 -23.85
N LEU A 66 -12.55 7.26 -24.26
CA LEU A 66 -12.87 7.94 -25.52
C LEU A 66 -12.56 7.07 -26.74
N ASN A 67 -11.41 6.40 -26.76
CA ASN A 67 -11.02 5.47 -27.82
C ASN A 67 -12.04 4.34 -28.00
N TYR A 68 -12.52 3.77 -26.89
CA TYR A 68 -13.56 2.74 -26.91
C TYR A 68 -14.82 3.28 -27.58
N TRP A 69 -15.35 4.40 -27.10
CA TRP A 69 -16.60 4.95 -27.62
C TRP A 69 -16.51 5.58 -29.02
N GLN A 70 -15.29 5.79 -29.55
CA GLN A 70 -15.10 6.12 -30.96
C GLN A 70 -15.37 4.92 -31.89
N LEU A 71 -15.15 3.69 -31.40
CA LEU A 71 -15.31 2.44 -32.16
C LEU A 71 -16.65 1.74 -31.91
N HIS A 72 -17.31 2.07 -30.79
CA HIS A 72 -18.57 1.46 -30.37
C HIS A 72 -19.71 2.48 -30.46
N ALA A 73 -20.94 2.02 -30.75
CA ALA A 73 -22.12 2.87 -30.85
C ALA A 73 -22.91 2.83 -29.53
N PRO A 74 -22.77 3.83 -28.63
CA PRO A 74 -23.50 3.85 -27.37
C PRO A 74 -24.97 4.21 -27.55
N THR A 75 -25.75 3.83 -26.55
CA THR A 75 -27.08 4.41 -26.32
C THR A 75 -26.94 5.72 -25.56
N PHE A 76 -27.59 6.78 -26.03
CA PHE A 76 -27.55 8.08 -25.39
C PHE A 76 -28.85 8.39 -24.64
N ILE A 77 -28.71 8.99 -23.46
CA ILE A 77 -29.80 9.62 -22.72
C ILE A 77 -29.52 11.10 -22.52
N THR A 78 -30.55 11.85 -22.13
CA THR A 78 -30.39 13.26 -21.73
C THR A 78 -30.47 13.35 -20.22
N MET A 79 -29.44 13.93 -19.60
CA MET A 79 -29.39 14.19 -18.16
C MET A 79 -29.17 15.68 -17.91
N ASP A 80 -29.45 16.11 -16.68
CA ASP A 80 -29.14 17.46 -16.21
C ASP A 80 -27.69 17.48 -15.69
N PHE A 81 -26.88 18.35 -16.29
CA PHE A 81 -25.51 18.63 -15.87
C PHE A 81 -25.45 20.09 -15.48
N TYR A 82 -25.38 20.36 -14.17
CA TYR A 82 -25.25 21.71 -13.61
C TYR A 82 -26.35 22.69 -14.07
N GLY A 83 -27.58 22.21 -14.20
CA GLY A 83 -28.74 22.99 -14.66
C GLY A 83 -28.89 23.07 -16.18
N GLU A 84 -28.02 22.40 -16.95
CA GLU A 84 -28.11 22.31 -18.40
C GLU A 84 -28.36 20.88 -18.87
N LYS A 85 -29.32 20.69 -19.77
CA LYS A 85 -29.59 19.38 -20.36
C LYS A 85 -28.53 19.04 -21.40
N ARG A 86 -27.86 17.91 -21.21
CA ARG A 86 -26.82 17.39 -22.11
C ARG A 86 -27.02 15.90 -22.36
N LYS A 87 -26.54 15.45 -23.51
CA LYS A 87 -26.45 14.03 -23.83
C LYS A 87 -25.32 13.40 -23.02
N THR A 88 -25.54 12.17 -22.57
CA THR A 88 -24.50 11.31 -22.00
C THR A 88 -24.76 9.89 -22.51
N ILE A 89 -23.75 9.04 -22.41
CA ILE A 89 -23.93 7.59 -22.56
C ILE A 89 -24.80 7.12 -21.38
N ASP A 90 -25.76 6.25 -21.69
CA ASP A 90 -26.70 5.68 -20.72
C ASP A 90 -25.94 4.91 -19.62
N PRO A 91 -25.97 5.35 -18.35
CA PRO A 91 -25.31 4.65 -17.25
C PRO A 91 -25.86 3.23 -17.03
N GLU A 92 -27.07 2.93 -17.49
CA GLU A 92 -27.66 1.59 -17.41
C GLU A 92 -27.24 0.67 -18.55
N ASN A 93 -26.52 1.18 -19.56
CA ASN A 93 -25.99 0.39 -20.65
C ASN A 93 -24.92 -0.61 -20.14
N GLU A 94 -25.06 -1.87 -20.51
CA GLU A 94 -24.12 -2.94 -20.12
C GLU A 94 -22.70 -2.72 -20.64
N ASP A 95 -22.52 -2.17 -21.85
CA ASP A 95 -21.21 -1.83 -22.41
C ASP A 95 -20.56 -0.68 -21.62
N GLU A 96 -21.34 0.30 -21.15
CA GLU A 96 -20.86 1.41 -20.30
C GLU A 96 -20.41 0.92 -18.93
N LYS A 97 -21.19 0.05 -18.29
CA LYS A 97 -20.80 -0.60 -17.03
C LYS A 97 -19.53 -1.44 -17.22
N SER A 98 -19.50 -2.24 -18.29
CA SER A 98 -18.39 -3.14 -18.59
C SER A 98 -17.09 -2.39 -18.87
N ILE A 99 -17.11 -1.34 -19.70
CA ILE A 99 -15.91 -0.58 -20.01
C ILE A 99 -15.39 0.18 -18.79
N ARG A 100 -16.27 0.79 -17.98
CA ARG A 100 -15.84 1.48 -16.75
C ARG A 100 -15.18 0.53 -15.76
N ALA A 101 -15.79 -0.64 -15.51
CA ALA A 101 -15.19 -1.65 -14.63
C ALA A 101 -13.83 -2.15 -15.17
N THR A 102 -13.74 -2.35 -16.49
CA THR A 102 -12.48 -2.77 -17.13
C THR A 102 -11.38 -1.72 -16.97
N LEU A 103 -11.68 -0.45 -17.25
CA LEU A 103 -10.73 0.65 -17.11
C LEU A 103 -10.37 0.93 -15.66
N HIS A 104 -11.33 0.78 -14.74
CA HIS A 104 -11.08 0.88 -13.31
C HIS A 104 -10.09 -0.20 -12.84
N LYS A 105 -10.29 -1.46 -13.24
CA LYS A 105 -9.35 -2.55 -12.96
C LYS A 105 -7.95 -2.28 -13.53
N LEU A 106 -7.87 -1.85 -14.80
CA LEU A 106 -6.58 -1.50 -15.43
C LEU A 106 -5.87 -0.37 -14.69
N ARG A 107 -6.62 0.63 -14.24
CA ARG A 107 -6.08 1.71 -13.41
C ARG A 107 -5.57 1.18 -12.08
N LEU A 108 -6.32 0.31 -11.39
CA LEU A 108 -5.87 -0.31 -10.15
C LEU A 108 -4.57 -1.10 -10.35
N ASP A 109 -4.47 -1.91 -11.40
CA ASP A 109 -3.26 -2.67 -11.71
C ASP A 109 -2.04 -1.74 -11.91
N HIS A 110 -2.24 -0.61 -12.61
CA HIS A 110 -1.18 0.40 -12.78
C HIS A 110 -0.77 1.06 -11.46
N ILE A 111 -1.74 1.40 -10.61
CA ILE A 111 -1.50 2.02 -9.30
C ILE A 111 -0.75 1.06 -8.38
N MET A 112 -1.11 -0.21 -8.35
CA MET A 112 -0.40 -1.22 -7.56
C MET A 112 1.06 -1.35 -8.01
N LEU A 113 1.30 -1.36 -9.32
CA LEU A 113 2.67 -1.39 -9.86
C LEU A 113 3.46 -0.15 -9.46
N GLN A 114 2.86 1.04 -9.58
CA GLN A 114 3.50 2.30 -9.20
C GLN A 114 3.81 2.34 -7.70
N HIS A 115 2.86 1.93 -6.86
CA HIS A 115 3.03 1.84 -5.41
C HIS A 115 4.18 0.90 -5.04
N GLU A 116 4.26 -0.27 -5.67
CA GLU A 116 5.34 -1.23 -5.44
C GLU A 116 6.71 -0.66 -5.83
N GLN A 117 6.79 0.05 -6.95
CA GLN A 117 8.02 0.73 -7.36
C GLN A 117 8.44 1.81 -6.35
N GLU A 118 7.49 2.59 -5.86
CA GLU A 118 7.73 3.63 -4.85
C GLU A 118 8.17 3.06 -3.50
N ARG A 119 7.74 1.83 -3.18
CA ARG A 119 8.11 1.08 -1.98
C ARG A 119 9.50 0.46 -2.07
N THR A 120 9.87 -0.09 -3.23
CA THR A 120 11.06 -0.98 -3.37
C THR A 120 12.23 -0.35 -4.10
N VAL A 121 11.99 0.58 -5.04
CA VAL A 121 13.05 1.13 -5.88
C VAL A 121 13.75 2.28 -5.17
N VAL A 122 15.06 2.11 -4.95
CA VAL A 122 15.91 3.14 -4.35
C VAL A 122 16.17 4.26 -5.34
N GLN A 123 15.85 5.48 -4.92
CA GLN A 123 16.15 6.73 -5.61
C GLN A 123 17.36 7.41 -4.97
N LYS A 124 18.13 8.14 -5.77
CA LYS A 124 19.32 8.88 -5.32
C LYS A 124 19.10 10.37 -5.45
N ASP A 125 19.73 11.11 -4.56
CA ASP A 125 19.80 12.58 -4.60
C ASP A 125 18.42 13.27 -4.64
N ILE A 126 17.41 12.71 -3.97
CA ILE A 126 16.10 13.36 -3.84
C ILE A 126 16.26 14.65 -3.03
N PRO A 127 15.92 15.83 -3.58
CA PRO A 127 16.04 17.09 -2.85
C PRO A 127 14.97 17.20 -1.75
N CYS A 128 15.39 17.61 -0.55
CA CYS A 128 14.45 17.87 0.54
C CYS A 128 13.51 19.05 0.23
N LEU A 129 12.26 18.96 0.68
CA LEU A 129 11.29 20.05 0.61
C LEU A 129 11.67 21.26 1.49
N PHE A 130 12.26 21.03 2.67
CA PHE A 130 12.39 22.06 3.72
C PHE A 130 13.83 22.52 3.98
N CYS A 131 14.84 21.79 3.52
CA CYS A 131 16.24 22.13 3.75
C CYS A 131 17.12 21.86 2.53
N SER A 132 18.41 22.18 2.64
CA SER A 132 19.38 22.01 1.54
C SER A 132 19.95 20.59 1.44
N LYS A 133 19.46 19.65 2.26
CA LYS A 133 19.92 18.26 2.23
C LYS A 133 19.27 17.50 1.06
N THR A 134 19.94 16.45 0.62
CA THR A 134 19.38 15.43 -0.26
C THR A 134 19.15 14.14 0.52
N PHE A 135 18.28 13.30 0.00
CA PHE A 135 17.93 11.99 0.54
C PHE A 135 18.23 10.89 -0.49
N THR A 136 18.59 9.70 0.00
CA THR A 136 18.78 8.50 -0.83
C THR A 136 18.10 7.33 -0.15
N GLY A 137 17.23 6.65 -0.86
CA GLY A 137 16.33 5.62 -0.33
C GLY A 137 15.08 5.48 -1.19
N THR A 138 14.10 4.73 -0.72
CA THR A 138 12.80 4.59 -1.40
C THR A 138 11.90 5.81 -1.12
N TRP A 139 10.83 5.98 -1.89
CA TRP A 139 9.91 7.11 -1.66
C TRP A 139 9.19 7.00 -0.33
N HIS A 140 8.90 5.79 0.13
CA HIS A 140 8.32 5.55 1.44
C HIS A 140 9.25 6.02 2.56
N GLN A 141 10.54 5.64 2.48
CA GLN A 141 11.56 6.10 3.43
C GLN A 141 11.76 7.62 3.37
N TYR A 142 11.61 8.24 2.19
CA TYR A 142 11.65 9.69 2.06
C TYR A 142 10.51 10.38 2.82
N LEU A 143 9.29 9.85 2.75
CA LEU A 143 8.14 10.39 3.51
C LEU A 143 8.35 10.25 5.02
N GLN A 144 8.83 9.09 5.47
CA GLN A 144 9.21 8.88 6.87
C GLN A 144 10.27 9.88 7.32
N TRP A 145 11.31 10.10 6.51
CA TRP A 145 12.35 11.08 6.80
C TRP A 145 11.82 12.52 6.92
N LEU A 146 10.86 12.91 6.07
CA LEU A 146 10.19 14.22 6.18
C LEU A 146 9.42 14.36 7.50
N PHE A 147 8.79 13.29 7.97
CA PHE A 147 8.09 13.29 9.25
C PHE A 147 9.07 13.38 10.42
N GLU A 148 10.06 12.50 10.50
CA GLU A 148 10.99 12.42 11.64
C GLU A 148 11.88 13.66 11.78
N VAL A 149 12.39 14.19 10.65
CA VAL A 149 13.38 15.29 10.67
C VAL A 149 12.72 16.66 10.58
N HIS A 150 11.58 16.76 9.91
CA HIS A 150 10.91 18.04 9.66
C HIS A 150 9.53 18.17 10.29
N GLY A 151 9.00 17.11 10.89
CA GLY A 151 7.65 17.09 11.47
C GLY A 151 6.56 17.21 10.42
N PHE A 152 6.84 16.98 9.14
CA PHE A 152 5.87 17.11 8.07
C PHE A 152 5.17 15.77 7.83
N ASN A 153 3.85 15.74 7.97
CA ASN A 153 3.00 14.56 7.84
C ASN A 153 2.15 14.63 6.56
N PRO A 154 2.61 14.07 5.42
CA PRO A 154 1.82 13.94 4.20
C PRO A 154 0.76 12.82 4.24
N GLY A 155 0.73 11.98 5.27
CA GLY A 155 -0.06 10.74 5.34
C GLY A 155 0.81 9.49 5.38
N ARG A 156 0.20 8.34 5.71
CA ARG A 156 0.90 7.05 5.80
C ARG A 156 1.54 6.66 4.46
N PRO A 157 2.82 6.27 4.40
CA PRO A 157 3.46 5.92 3.14
C PRO A 157 2.74 4.77 2.40
N ALA A 158 2.24 3.76 3.12
CA ALA A 158 1.48 2.64 2.54
C ALA A 158 0.13 3.02 1.91
N ASN A 159 -0.39 4.22 2.25
CA ASN A 159 -1.63 4.75 1.67
C ASN A 159 -1.37 5.77 0.57
N LEU A 160 -0.10 6.08 0.25
CA LEU A 160 0.27 7.09 -0.73
C LEU A 160 0.82 6.47 -2.01
N VAL A 161 0.46 7.05 -3.15
CA VAL A 161 0.94 6.67 -4.48
C VAL A 161 1.20 7.94 -5.31
N TYR A 162 2.02 7.81 -6.37
CA TYR A 162 2.51 8.94 -7.15
C TYR A 162 3.29 9.94 -6.28
N ILE A 163 4.02 9.43 -5.26
CA ILE A 163 4.82 10.23 -4.34
C ILE A 163 5.79 11.18 -5.07
N PRO A 164 6.51 10.80 -6.16
CA PRO A 164 7.34 11.75 -6.92
C PRO A 164 6.56 12.97 -7.43
N HIS A 165 5.35 12.75 -7.94
CA HIS A 165 4.49 13.82 -8.45
C HIS A 165 4.02 14.73 -7.33
N LEU A 166 3.61 14.15 -6.20
CA LEU A 166 3.24 14.89 -4.99
C LEU A 166 4.40 15.77 -4.52
N VAL A 167 5.59 15.19 -4.33
CA VAL A 167 6.77 15.92 -3.85
C VAL A 167 7.16 17.05 -4.81
N ASN A 168 7.14 16.80 -6.11
CA ASN A 168 7.39 17.85 -7.12
C ASN A 168 6.34 18.98 -7.05
N TYR A 169 5.07 18.65 -6.86
CA TYR A 169 4.01 19.64 -6.69
C TYR A 169 4.21 20.49 -5.44
N LEU A 170 4.47 19.85 -4.30
CA LEU A 170 4.78 20.54 -3.03
C LEU A 170 6.03 21.43 -3.17
N GLN A 171 7.07 20.95 -3.85
CA GLN A 171 8.29 21.70 -4.10
C GLN A 171 8.01 22.97 -4.93
N LYS A 172 7.15 22.89 -5.95
CA LYS A 172 6.73 24.06 -6.76
C LYS A 172 5.97 25.09 -5.92
N LEU A 173 5.11 24.67 -5.00
CA LEU A 173 4.43 25.58 -4.08
C LEU A 173 5.45 26.30 -3.20
N LEU A 174 6.36 25.53 -2.57
CA LEU A 174 7.38 26.07 -1.71
C LEU A 174 8.31 27.03 -2.46
N SER A 175 8.79 26.68 -3.66
CA SER A 175 9.66 27.55 -4.47
C SER A 175 8.99 28.87 -4.85
N ASN A 176 7.67 28.87 -5.00
CA ASN A 176 6.85 30.06 -5.24
C ASN A 176 6.53 30.86 -3.96
N ASN A 177 7.23 30.58 -2.86
CA ASN A 177 6.99 31.14 -1.53
C ASN A 177 5.52 30.96 -1.09
N GLN A 178 4.89 29.85 -1.46
CA GLN A 178 3.50 29.56 -1.14
C GLN A 178 3.42 28.45 -0.09
N CYS A 179 2.60 28.64 0.94
CA CYS A 179 2.39 27.60 1.95
C CYS A 179 1.57 26.44 1.37
N ILE A 180 1.99 25.21 1.68
CA ILE A 180 1.36 23.96 1.22
C ILE A 180 -0.09 23.86 1.68
N HIS A 181 -0.36 24.20 2.95
CA HIS A 181 -1.67 23.99 3.55
C HIS A 181 -2.65 25.15 3.31
N CYS A 182 -2.22 26.40 3.55
CA CYS A 182 -3.13 27.55 3.48
C CYS A 182 -3.04 28.35 2.18
N TYR A 183 -2.15 27.95 1.26
CA TYR A 183 -1.91 28.62 -0.03
C TYR A 183 -1.52 30.10 0.03
N GLN A 184 -1.26 30.63 1.22
CA GLN A 184 -0.83 32.01 1.39
C GLN A 184 0.56 32.18 0.74
N LYS A 185 0.70 33.24 -0.08
CA LYS A 185 1.97 33.63 -0.69
C LYS A 185 2.75 34.58 0.23
N PHE A 186 4.06 34.39 0.27
CA PHE A 186 5.00 35.17 1.07
C PHE A 186 6.03 35.86 0.18
N GLN A 187 6.64 36.93 0.69
CA GLN A 187 7.63 37.69 -0.08
C GLN A 187 9.00 37.00 -0.09
N SER A 188 9.26 36.10 0.87
CA SER A 188 10.52 35.36 0.95
C SER A 188 10.36 33.98 1.58
N GLN A 189 11.31 33.09 1.27
CA GLN A 189 11.43 31.76 1.88
C GLN A 189 11.54 31.83 3.42
N GLN A 190 12.18 32.87 3.96
CA GLN A 190 12.32 33.04 5.40
C GLN A 190 10.96 33.31 6.07
N GLN A 191 10.12 34.14 5.44
CA GLN A 191 8.77 34.42 5.94
C GLN A 191 7.90 33.17 5.89
N LEU A 192 7.96 32.40 4.80
CA LEU A 192 7.24 31.14 4.67
C LEU A 192 7.66 30.12 5.74
N ARG A 193 8.97 29.91 5.93
CA ARG A 193 9.49 29.01 6.98
C ARG A 193 9.07 29.47 8.37
N SER A 194 9.10 30.78 8.65
CA SER A 194 8.63 31.30 9.93
C SER A 194 7.12 31.11 10.10
N HIS A 195 6.33 31.15 9.04
CA HIS A 195 4.90 30.91 9.08
C HIS A 195 4.60 29.44 9.42
N MET A 196 5.20 28.50 8.70
CA MET A 196 5.01 27.05 8.91
C MET A 196 5.56 26.55 10.25
N LYS A 197 6.50 27.27 10.89
CA LYS A 197 6.94 26.97 12.26
C LYS A 197 5.98 27.49 13.33
N LYS A 198 5.27 28.59 13.06
CA LYS A 198 4.37 29.24 14.02
C LYS A 198 2.96 28.66 14.00
N LYS A 199 2.53 28.15 12.84
CA LYS A 199 1.26 27.45 12.65
C LYS A 199 1.56 26.01 12.24
N PRO A 200 0.88 25.00 12.80
CA PRO A 200 1.03 23.60 12.39
C PRO A 200 0.38 23.39 11.02
N HIS A 201 1.04 23.90 9.98
CA HIS A 201 0.72 23.67 8.58
C HIS A 201 1.67 22.59 8.03
N ASP A 202 1.73 21.50 8.79
CA ASP A 202 2.62 20.36 8.63
C ASP A 202 1.96 19.19 7.90
N LYS A 203 0.69 19.34 7.50
CA LYS A 203 -0.09 18.35 6.74
C LYS A 203 -0.45 18.85 5.34
N ILE A 204 -0.80 17.90 4.47
CA ILE A 204 -1.45 18.19 3.19
C ILE A 204 -2.90 18.62 3.48
N PRO A 205 -3.41 19.69 2.85
CA PRO A 205 -4.78 20.13 3.08
C PRO A 205 -5.77 19.14 2.45
N ASN A 206 -6.94 18.99 3.09
CA ASN A 206 -8.03 18.16 2.60
C ASN A 206 -8.73 18.84 1.40
N GLU A 207 -8.20 18.63 0.20
CA GLU A 207 -8.74 19.14 -1.06
C GLU A 207 -8.70 18.07 -2.16
N LYS A 208 -9.75 18.04 -2.99
CA LYS A 208 -9.97 17.02 -4.04
C LYS A 208 -8.78 16.78 -4.98
N LYS A 209 -8.00 17.82 -5.26
CA LYS A 209 -6.84 17.70 -6.14
C LYS A 209 -5.74 16.79 -5.58
N PHE A 210 -5.73 16.55 -4.27
CA PHE A 210 -4.81 15.62 -3.62
C PHE A 210 -5.34 14.19 -3.54
N ASP A 211 -6.64 13.96 -3.80
CA ASP A 211 -7.25 12.63 -3.70
C ASP A 211 -6.51 11.60 -4.55
N ARG A 212 -5.98 12.04 -5.71
CA ARG A 212 -5.14 11.26 -6.63
C ARG A 212 -3.85 10.68 -6.02
N TYR A 213 -3.41 11.15 -4.86
CA TYR A 213 -2.21 10.64 -4.20
C TYR A 213 -2.52 9.57 -3.15
N TYR A 214 -3.79 9.31 -2.86
CA TYR A 214 -4.20 8.37 -1.80
C TYR A 214 -4.80 7.10 -2.41
N MET A 215 -4.18 5.95 -2.10
CA MET A 215 -4.58 4.62 -2.59
C MET A 215 -6.05 4.29 -2.31
N VAL A 216 -6.54 4.68 -1.12
CA VAL A 216 -7.92 4.41 -0.68
C VAL A 216 -8.97 4.99 -1.62
N ASN A 217 -8.68 6.11 -2.28
CA ASN A 217 -9.61 6.78 -3.20
C ASN A 217 -9.79 6.01 -4.52
N TYR A 218 -8.93 5.04 -4.80
CA TYR A 218 -9.03 4.21 -5.99
C TYR A 218 -9.76 2.89 -5.74
N LEU A 219 -9.88 2.43 -4.49
CA LEU A 219 -10.42 1.11 -4.15
C LEU A 219 -11.95 1.02 -4.23
N GLU A 220 -12.65 2.14 -4.27
CA GLU A 220 -14.12 2.16 -4.18
C GLU A 220 -14.73 2.67 -5.48
N GLU A 221 -15.30 1.76 -6.28
CA GLU A 221 -16.00 2.07 -7.54
C GLU A 221 -17.25 2.96 -7.34
N ASP A 222 -17.86 2.93 -6.14
CA ASP A 222 -19.21 3.45 -5.91
C ASP A 222 -19.46 4.17 -4.57
N ARG A 223 -18.45 4.44 -3.74
CA ARG A 223 -18.70 5.31 -2.58
C ARG A 223 -18.88 6.76 -3.02
N LYS A 224 -20.02 7.31 -2.58
CA LYS A 224 -20.49 8.62 -2.98
C LYS A 224 -19.50 9.66 -2.48
N TRP A 225 -19.14 10.61 -3.34
CA TRP A 225 -18.64 11.92 -2.92
C TRP A 225 -19.50 12.56 -1.80
N HIS A 226 -20.77 12.18 -1.70
CA HIS A 226 -21.71 12.59 -0.65
C HIS A 226 -21.60 11.85 0.69
N ASP A 227 -20.91 10.72 0.75
CA ASP A 227 -20.67 9.96 1.99
C ASP A 227 -19.32 10.38 2.62
N ILE A 228 -18.31 10.74 1.80
CA ILE A 228 -17.02 11.29 2.27
C ILE A 228 -17.19 12.66 2.97
N GLU A 229 -18.07 13.53 2.45
CA GLU A 229 -18.41 14.82 3.11
C GLU A 229 -19.22 14.67 4.41
N LYS A 230 -19.81 13.50 4.66
CA LYS A 230 -20.59 13.24 5.90
C LYS A 230 -19.80 12.46 6.94
N GLU A 231 -18.75 11.76 6.55
CA GLU A 231 -17.80 11.08 7.43
C GLU A 231 -16.65 12.00 7.87
N SER A 232 -16.49 13.20 7.28
CA SER A 232 -15.45 14.17 7.67
C SER A 232 -15.58 14.74 9.09
N ASP A 233 -16.69 14.50 9.78
CA ASP A 233 -16.86 14.85 11.21
C ASP A 233 -16.43 13.70 12.15
N GLU A 234 -16.18 12.49 11.62
CA GLU A 234 -15.68 11.32 12.36
C GLU A 234 -14.48 10.68 11.62
N GLU A 235 -13.54 11.49 11.11
CA GLU A 235 -12.25 10.97 10.65
C GLU A 235 -11.48 10.42 11.86
N ILE A 236 -11.34 9.09 11.92
CA ILE A 236 -10.23 8.47 12.64
C ILE A 236 -8.98 8.91 11.88
N GLU A 237 -8.42 10.03 12.32
CA GLU A 237 -7.25 10.69 11.75
C GLU A 237 -6.01 9.81 12.01
N GLU A 238 -5.90 8.71 11.26
CA GLU A 238 -4.79 7.77 11.37
C GLU A 238 -3.49 8.47 10.96
N THR A 239 -2.66 8.75 11.95
CA THR A 239 -1.47 9.57 11.76
C THR A 239 -0.34 8.79 11.09
N LEU A 240 0.67 9.49 10.57
CA LEU A 240 1.93 8.85 10.15
C LEU A 240 2.57 8.08 11.31
N GLU A 241 2.34 8.50 12.57
CA GLU A 241 2.73 7.79 13.79
C GLU A 241 1.98 6.46 13.97
N ASP A 242 0.71 6.38 13.56
CA ASP A 242 -0.03 5.12 13.55
C ASP A 242 0.40 4.22 12.38
N GLY A 243 0.75 4.79 11.23
CA GLY A 243 1.27 4.02 10.09
C GLY A 243 2.71 3.56 10.27
N LEU A 244 3.51 4.25 11.10
CA LEU A 244 4.87 3.83 11.44
C LEU A 244 4.87 2.55 12.30
N LYS A 245 3.79 2.27 13.04
CA LYS A 245 3.61 0.97 13.70
C LYS A 245 3.55 -0.17 12.68
N ASP A 246 2.99 0.09 11.50
CA ASP A 246 2.94 -0.87 10.38
C ASP A 246 4.30 -1.01 9.66
N PHE A 247 5.22 -0.03 9.77
CA PHE A 247 6.58 -0.12 9.19
C PHE A 247 7.58 -0.84 10.11
N ASP A 248 7.36 -0.81 11.42
CA ASP A 248 8.06 -1.69 12.36
C ASP A 248 7.59 -3.16 12.23
N GLU A 249 6.50 -3.41 11.49
CA GLU A 249 6.02 -4.74 11.05
C GLU A 249 6.52 -5.10 9.63
N VAL A 250 7.76 -4.74 9.27
CA VAL A 250 8.51 -5.69 8.45
C VAL A 250 8.96 -6.76 9.42
N GLU A 251 8.11 -7.76 9.69
CA GLU A 251 8.50 -8.93 10.46
C GLU A 251 9.80 -9.46 9.85
N ILE A 252 10.89 -9.26 10.58
CA ILE A 252 12.15 -9.90 10.25
C ILE A 252 11.89 -11.36 10.56
N ASP A 253 11.54 -12.12 9.52
CA ASP A 253 11.29 -13.57 9.52
C ASP A 253 12.56 -14.39 9.82
N GLU A 254 13.56 -13.78 10.46
CA GLU A 254 14.76 -14.46 10.91
C GLU A 254 14.40 -15.42 12.05
N THR A 255 14.59 -16.72 11.82
CA THR A 255 14.33 -17.73 12.83
C THR A 255 15.58 -18.58 13.09
N GLN A 256 15.75 -18.96 14.36
CA GLN A 256 16.87 -19.76 14.80
C GLN A 256 16.60 -21.26 14.60
N CYS A 257 17.61 -22.05 14.27
CA CYS A 257 17.50 -23.52 14.26
C CYS A 257 17.19 -24.09 15.68
N LEU A 258 16.41 -25.17 15.76
CA LEU A 258 16.12 -25.87 17.04
C LEU A 258 17.33 -26.65 17.59
N ILE A 259 18.34 -26.92 16.75
CA ILE A 259 19.43 -27.86 17.05
C ILE A 259 20.80 -27.16 17.13
N CYS A 260 21.06 -26.17 16.28
CA CYS A 260 22.32 -25.44 16.27
C CYS A 260 22.10 -23.92 16.40
N ASP A 261 23.17 -23.15 16.36
CA ASP A 261 23.14 -21.69 16.57
C ASP A 261 22.98 -20.89 15.26
N ALA A 262 22.64 -21.54 14.16
CA ALA A 262 22.28 -20.88 12.92
C ALA A 262 20.99 -20.06 13.09
N VAL A 263 21.01 -18.83 12.55
CA VAL A 263 19.85 -17.97 12.35
C VAL A 263 19.67 -17.82 10.85
N LEU A 264 18.47 -18.10 10.36
CA LEU A 264 18.13 -18.20 8.95
C LEU A 264 17.11 -17.11 8.63
N SER A 265 17.16 -16.56 7.42
CA SER A 265 16.37 -15.39 7.02
C SER A 265 14.89 -15.69 6.76
N GLU A 266 14.54 -16.96 6.55
CA GLU A 266 13.15 -17.40 6.37
C GLU A 266 12.84 -18.71 7.15
N PRO A 267 11.60 -18.92 7.63
CA PRO A 267 11.21 -20.14 8.33
C PRO A 267 11.30 -21.42 7.49
N THR A 268 10.99 -21.33 6.20
CA THR A 268 11.09 -22.44 5.23
C THR A 268 12.56 -22.89 5.07
N GLU A 269 13.49 -21.94 4.99
CA GLU A 269 14.93 -22.20 4.96
C GLU A 269 15.41 -22.85 6.26
N CYS A 270 14.86 -22.45 7.41
CA CYS A 270 15.18 -23.05 8.70
C CYS A 270 14.74 -24.52 8.79
N ILE A 271 13.56 -24.86 8.28
CA ILE A 271 13.10 -26.25 8.16
C ILE A 271 14.04 -27.05 7.25
N GLN A 272 14.37 -26.51 6.08
CA GLN A 272 15.27 -27.17 5.13
C GLN A 272 16.69 -27.36 5.72
N HIS A 273 17.17 -26.39 6.48
CA HIS A 273 18.44 -26.47 7.21
C HIS A 273 18.41 -27.60 8.25
N MET A 274 17.36 -27.70 9.06
CA MET A 274 17.21 -28.77 10.05
C MET A 274 17.15 -30.15 9.39
N HIS A 275 16.47 -30.27 8.25
CA HIS A 275 16.41 -31.52 7.49
C HIS A 275 17.77 -31.91 6.88
N THR A 276 18.46 -30.98 6.23
CA THR A 276 19.69 -31.29 5.47
C THR A 276 20.93 -31.46 6.33
N LEU A 277 21.15 -30.56 7.30
CA LEU A 277 22.38 -30.57 8.13
C LEU A 277 22.22 -31.37 9.40
N HIS A 278 21.01 -31.37 9.98
CA HIS A 278 20.74 -32.08 11.22
C HIS A 278 19.94 -33.35 11.03
N GLY A 279 19.51 -33.72 9.81
CA GLY A 279 18.69 -34.91 9.58
C GLY A 279 17.46 -34.96 10.51
N PHE A 280 16.86 -33.80 10.77
CA PHE A 280 15.69 -33.62 11.61
C PHE A 280 14.48 -33.41 10.72
N ASP A 281 13.47 -34.25 10.90
CA ASP A 281 12.25 -34.23 10.10
C ASP A 281 11.03 -33.96 11.01
N PHE A 282 10.29 -32.90 10.71
CA PHE A 282 9.06 -32.57 11.43
C PHE A 282 7.99 -33.66 11.31
N ASN A 283 8.04 -34.48 10.26
CA ASN A 283 7.13 -35.62 10.12
C ASN A 283 7.37 -36.68 11.22
N GLU A 284 8.60 -36.87 11.70
CA GLU A 284 8.86 -37.75 12.85
C GLU A 284 8.20 -37.20 14.13
N VAL A 285 8.23 -35.88 14.30
CA VAL A 285 7.60 -35.20 15.44
C VAL A 285 6.08 -35.29 15.34
N LYS A 286 5.49 -34.98 14.17
CA LYS A 286 4.05 -35.11 13.91
C LYS A 286 3.53 -36.50 14.26
N ASN A 287 4.29 -37.54 13.91
CA ASN A 287 3.96 -38.93 14.25
C ASN A 287 4.04 -39.23 15.75
N ALA A 288 4.91 -38.55 16.50
CA ALA A 288 5.11 -38.76 17.93
C ALA A 288 4.13 -37.97 18.82
N VAL A 289 3.92 -36.67 18.55
CA VAL A 289 3.06 -35.80 19.36
C VAL A 289 1.64 -35.61 18.81
N GLY A 290 1.38 -36.10 17.60
CA GLY A 290 0.12 -35.92 16.88
C GLY A 290 0.16 -34.72 15.93
N ASN A 291 -0.51 -34.85 14.78
CA ASN A 291 -0.58 -33.84 13.73
C ASN A 291 -1.64 -32.76 14.03
N ASP A 292 -1.51 -32.10 15.18
CA ASP A 292 -2.35 -30.97 15.58
C ASP A 292 -1.46 -29.74 15.77
N PHE A 293 -1.91 -28.60 15.26
CA PHE A 293 -1.17 -27.34 15.30
C PHE A 293 -0.72 -26.98 16.71
N TYR A 294 -1.59 -27.11 17.72
CA TYR A 294 -1.26 -26.78 19.11
C TYR A 294 -0.23 -27.75 19.69
N HIS A 295 -0.23 -29.01 19.26
CA HIS A 295 0.79 -29.99 19.67
C HIS A 295 2.17 -29.65 19.07
N LEU A 296 2.22 -29.17 17.82
CA LEU A 296 3.46 -28.73 17.18
C LEU A 296 4.01 -27.45 17.81
N VAL A 297 3.14 -26.48 18.11
CA VAL A 297 3.52 -25.27 18.86
C VAL A 297 4.13 -25.62 20.23
N ARG A 298 3.49 -26.55 20.96
CA ARG A 298 4.02 -27.05 22.25
C ARG A 298 5.38 -27.70 22.09
N PHE A 299 5.57 -28.51 21.05
CA PHE A 299 6.86 -29.12 20.78
C PHE A 299 7.96 -28.09 20.48
N VAL A 300 7.69 -27.09 19.62
CA VAL A 300 8.68 -26.08 19.27
C VAL A 300 9.10 -25.30 20.52
N ASN A 301 8.14 -24.83 21.32
CA ASN A 301 8.43 -24.15 22.59
C ASN A 301 9.19 -25.06 23.57
N TYR A 302 8.82 -26.34 23.66
CA TYR A 302 9.56 -27.32 24.46
C TYR A 302 11.02 -27.46 23.99
N ALA A 303 11.25 -27.65 22.69
CA ALA A 303 12.59 -27.82 22.13
C ALA A 303 13.46 -26.57 22.36
N ARG A 304 12.90 -25.37 22.17
CA ARG A 304 13.55 -24.09 22.50
C ARG A 304 13.93 -24.01 23.96
N GLN A 305 13.01 -24.34 24.86
CA GLN A 305 13.25 -24.30 26.30
C GLN A 305 14.33 -25.32 26.72
N MET A 306 14.28 -26.54 26.18
CA MET A 306 15.26 -27.59 26.47
C MET A 306 16.65 -27.19 25.98
N LYS A 307 16.77 -26.61 24.78
CA LYS A 307 18.04 -26.06 24.28
C LYS A 307 18.59 -24.97 25.22
N LYS A 308 17.74 -24.04 25.67
CA LYS A 308 18.11 -22.98 26.63
C LYS A 308 18.59 -23.54 27.97
N ASP A 309 17.99 -24.63 28.43
CA ASP A 309 18.34 -25.32 29.68
C ASP A 309 19.51 -26.31 29.52
N ASN A 310 20.14 -26.38 28.33
CA ASN A 310 21.18 -27.36 27.96
C ASN A 310 20.75 -28.82 28.18
N LYS A 311 19.47 -29.12 27.92
CA LYS A 311 18.89 -30.46 27.95
C LYS A 311 18.49 -30.91 26.56
N CYS A 312 18.74 -32.18 26.23
CA CYS A 312 18.32 -32.70 24.95
C CYS A 312 16.79 -32.83 24.89
N PHE A 313 16.14 -32.24 23.90
CA PHE A 313 14.68 -32.39 23.72
C PHE A 313 14.26 -33.81 23.29
N ILE A 314 15.19 -34.68 22.92
CA ILE A 314 14.92 -36.07 22.54
C ILE A 314 14.93 -36.98 23.77
N CYS A 315 16.06 -37.01 24.49
CA CYS A 315 16.26 -37.94 25.62
C CYS A 315 16.12 -37.31 27.01
N GLY A 316 16.02 -35.99 27.13
CA GLY A 316 15.88 -35.28 28.41
C GLY A 316 17.17 -35.16 29.23
N GLU A 317 18.28 -35.76 28.79
CA GLU A 317 19.57 -35.71 29.47
C GLU A 317 20.25 -34.33 29.34
N ASN A 318 21.04 -33.96 30.36
CA ASN A 318 21.85 -32.74 30.30
C ASN A 318 22.98 -32.92 29.28
N VAL A 319 23.12 -31.98 28.36
CA VAL A 319 24.16 -32.00 27.34
C VAL A 319 25.39 -31.24 27.85
N ILE A 320 26.50 -31.96 28.01
CA ILE A 320 27.80 -31.38 28.39
C ILE A 320 28.64 -31.31 27.11
N GLY A 321 28.71 -30.14 26.48
CA GLY A 321 29.44 -29.93 25.22
C GLY A 321 28.57 -29.30 24.13
N ASN A 322 28.87 -29.59 22.86
CA ASN A 322 28.11 -29.06 21.73
C ASN A 322 26.73 -29.73 21.64
N TYR A 323 25.68 -28.91 21.71
CA TYR A 323 24.29 -29.37 21.67
C TYR A 323 23.93 -30.11 20.37
N SER A 324 24.36 -29.56 19.24
CA SER A 324 24.07 -30.10 17.91
C SER A 324 24.68 -31.48 17.73
N ASP A 325 25.94 -31.67 18.16
CA ASP A 325 26.64 -32.96 18.06
C ASP A 325 25.93 -34.06 18.86
N HIS A 326 25.42 -33.73 20.06
CA HIS A 326 24.64 -34.67 20.87
C HIS A 326 23.32 -35.04 20.18
N VAL A 327 22.57 -34.04 19.70
CA VAL A 327 21.27 -34.28 19.02
C VAL A 327 21.48 -35.12 17.74
N CYS A 328 22.55 -34.89 17.01
CA CYS A 328 22.87 -35.64 15.79
C CYS A 328 23.23 -37.12 16.03
N GLN A 329 23.56 -37.52 17.26
CA GLN A 329 23.84 -38.93 17.61
C GLN A 329 22.55 -39.77 17.76
N HIS A 330 21.39 -39.14 17.94
CA HIS A 330 20.12 -39.84 18.02
C HIS A 330 19.67 -40.31 16.64
N LYS A 331 19.25 -41.58 16.55
CA LYS A 331 18.76 -42.17 15.30
C LYS A 331 17.39 -41.64 14.87
N HIS A 332 16.51 -41.40 15.84
CA HIS A 332 15.21 -40.75 15.65
C HIS A 332 15.21 -39.47 16.47
N LYS A 333 14.74 -38.37 15.88
CA LYS A 333 14.85 -37.04 16.49
C LYS A 333 13.50 -36.49 16.96
N ALA A 334 12.57 -37.40 17.25
CA ALA A 334 11.34 -37.12 17.97
C ALA A 334 11.55 -37.25 19.50
N PRO A 335 10.81 -36.47 20.31
CA PRO A 335 10.90 -36.55 21.77
C PRO A 335 10.46 -37.92 22.30
N LEU A 336 11.22 -38.50 23.24
CA LEU A 336 10.87 -39.78 23.87
C LEU A 336 9.71 -39.65 24.87
N ASP A 337 9.60 -38.51 25.54
CA ASP A 337 8.52 -38.22 26.49
C ASP A 337 7.54 -37.19 25.91
N THR A 338 6.52 -37.69 25.21
CA THR A 338 5.44 -36.89 24.65
C THR A 338 4.40 -36.48 25.70
N SER A 339 4.36 -37.14 26.85
CA SER A 339 3.38 -36.85 27.91
C SER A 339 3.68 -35.54 28.62
N THR A 340 4.98 -35.22 28.84
CA THR A 340 5.40 -33.94 29.40
C THR A 340 5.12 -32.76 28.45
N ILE A 341 5.20 -32.99 27.13
CA ILE A 341 4.96 -31.96 26.10
C ILE A 341 3.46 -31.68 25.96
N LEU A 342 2.63 -32.72 25.98
CA LEU A 342 1.18 -32.62 25.79
C LEU A 342 0.40 -32.34 27.09
N GLY A 343 0.98 -32.61 28.25
CA GLY A 343 0.30 -32.47 29.55
C GLY A 343 0.51 -31.14 30.26
N ASP A 344 1.44 -30.29 29.81
CA ASP A 344 1.84 -29.08 30.52
C ASP A 344 1.58 -27.81 29.69
N ASP A 345 0.56 -27.05 30.08
CA ASP A 345 0.16 -25.80 29.42
C ASP A 345 1.25 -24.72 29.48
N LYS A 346 2.32 -24.90 30.26
CA LYS A 346 3.46 -23.96 30.25
C LYS A 346 4.11 -23.86 28.87
N PHE A 347 4.04 -24.91 28.05
CA PHE A 347 4.63 -24.93 26.70
C PHE A 347 3.73 -24.31 25.63
N LEU A 348 2.53 -23.84 25.99
CA LEU A 348 1.75 -22.91 25.16
C LEU A 348 2.25 -21.47 25.28
N LYS A 349 3.08 -21.17 26.29
CA LYS A 349 3.70 -19.86 26.41
C LYS A 349 4.91 -19.80 25.48
N PRO A 350 4.99 -18.81 24.56
CA PRO A 350 6.11 -18.68 23.65
C PRO A 350 7.42 -18.49 24.42
N VAL A 351 8.47 -19.20 23.98
CA VAL A 351 9.83 -18.99 24.48
C VAL A 351 10.52 -17.84 23.73
N ILE A 352 10.12 -17.65 22.48
CA ILE A 352 10.47 -16.53 21.60
C ILE A 352 9.15 -15.85 21.26
N ASP A 353 9.03 -14.56 21.56
CA ASP A 353 7.84 -13.77 21.22
C ASP A 353 7.72 -13.69 19.70
N ALA A 354 6.53 -13.99 19.17
CA ALA A 354 6.24 -14.06 17.74
C ALA A 354 7.24 -14.95 16.94
N ASP A 355 7.54 -16.18 17.42
CA ASP A 355 8.48 -17.10 16.75
C ASP A 355 8.06 -17.38 15.28
N PRO A 356 8.81 -16.89 14.27
CA PRO A 356 8.45 -17.05 12.86
C PRO A 356 8.43 -18.51 12.41
N LEU A 357 9.09 -19.43 13.13
CA LEU A 357 9.04 -20.85 12.81
C LEU A 357 7.64 -21.44 12.94
N LEU A 358 6.77 -20.84 13.76
CA LEU A 358 5.42 -21.33 14.00
C LEU A 358 4.46 -21.07 12.83
N THR A 359 4.75 -20.09 11.98
CA THR A 359 3.88 -19.67 10.87
C THR A 359 3.82 -20.73 9.76
N VAL A 360 4.92 -21.47 9.56
CA VAL A 360 5.06 -22.49 8.51
C VAL A 360 4.71 -23.91 8.97
N LEU A 361 4.28 -24.09 10.23
CA LEU A 361 3.93 -25.42 10.76
C LEU A 361 2.64 -25.97 10.16
N GLU A 362 1.73 -25.10 9.71
CA GLU A 362 0.47 -25.51 9.04
C GLU A 362 0.70 -26.01 7.60
N ASP A 363 1.67 -25.41 6.87
CA ASP A 363 1.89 -25.64 5.44
C ASP A 363 2.82 -26.82 5.10
N THR A 364 3.27 -27.58 6.10
CA THR A 364 4.19 -28.71 5.88
C THR A 364 3.46 -29.98 5.43
N GLU A 365 2.89 -29.95 4.21
CA GLU A 365 2.58 -31.15 3.40
C GLU A 365 3.68 -31.39 2.34
N ILE A 366 4.95 -31.43 2.75
CA ILE A 366 6.07 -31.84 1.88
C ILE A 366 6.40 -33.31 2.12
#